data_AF-A0A1Q9YNR3-F1
#
_entry.id   AF-A0A1Q9YNR3-F1
#
_cell.length_a   1.000
_cell.length_b   1.000
_cell.length_c   1.000
_cell.angle_alpha   90.00
_cell.angle_beta   90.00
_cell.angle_gamma   90.00
#
_symmetry.space_group_name_H-M   'P 1'
#
loop_
_entity.id
_entity.type
_entity.pdbx_description
1 polymer ?
#
loop_
_entity_poly.entity_id
_entity_poly.type
_entity_poly.pdbx_seq_one_letter_code
_entity_poly.pdbx_strand_id
1 'polypeptide(L)'
;MKNLEVKDDIVLDDKSNPLEGIHSQQFQFEIEFAPEKGTEKVVLEVLKNKDYQTTIWYDVNTGILHVDRSKSMAAEQAPADHMQNGTWFKFLEDYTAPVAMTNGKIKLKVFVDNYSVEVYAGNDTIVLTELVFPYKDADLLNLYAVGTPVNATYSFATMDSYRKDNTDMRNLSGTLADAKDQLERGQGNYTDESFKALQDAYKAAFAAAFNPDSTQNSINLANYALTNALTNLRANADKPITVTPEKPTTVTDIYDSTAKPVVSETPAQAVSAASVSSEGTPTAAATGLGMTLATAIGALAGAVFTNRKRREQE
;
A
#
# COMPACT_ATOMS: atom_id res chain seq x y z
N MET A 1 -1.64 14.70 16.82
CA MET A 1 -3.03 14.22 16.69
C MET A 1 -3.92 15.43 16.49
N LYS A 2 -4.70 15.44 15.41
CA LYS A 2 -5.73 16.45 15.14
C LYS A 2 -7.10 15.81 15.29
N ASN A 3 -8.12 16.64 15.49
CA ASN A 3 -9.52 16.23 15.50
C ASN A 3 -9.80 15.06 16.46
N LEU A 4 -9.29 15.15 17.69
CA LEU A 4 -9.60 14.16 18.71
C LEU A 4 -11.10 14.21 19.00
N GLU A 5 -11.79 13.13 18.66
CA GLU A 5 -13.17 12.87 19.02
C GLU A 5 -13.19 11.77 20.06
N VAL A 6 -13.93 11.99 21.15
CA VAL A 6 -14.18 10.98 22.18
C VAL A 6 -15.70 10.84 22.30
N LYS A 7 -16.17 9.60 22.25
CA LYS A 7 -17.57 9.26 22.45
C LYS A 7 -17.67 8.21 23.54
N ASP A 8 -18.33 8.59 24.61
CA ASP A 8 -18.63 7.73 25.75
C ASP A 8 -20.07 7.21 25.65
N ASP A 9 -20.33 6.09 26.31
CA ASP A 9 -21.67 5.50 26.49
C ASP A 9 -22.47 5.31 25.18
N ILE A 10 -21.79 4.93 24.10
CA ILE A 10 -22.45 4.56 22.85
C ILE A 10 -22.94 3.11 22.91
N VAL A 11 -24.02 2.83 22.19
CA VAL A 11 -24.52 1.47 21.98
C VAL A 11 -24.21 1.08 20.55
N LEU A 12 -23.51 -0.05 20.36
CA LEU A 12 -23.26 -0.64 19.06
C LEU A 12 -24.19 -1.84 18.84
N ASP A 13 -24.85 -1.87 17.70
CA ASP A 13 -25.69 -2.95 17.19
C ASP A 13 -25.40 -3.21 15.69
N ASP A 14 -26.22 -4.02 15.03
CA ASP A 14 -26.04 -4.44 13.63
C ASP A 14 -26.28 -3.34 12.59
N LYS A 15 -26.77 -2.17 13.03
CA LYS A 15 -27.07 -1.00 12.18
C LYS A 15 -26.24 0.22 12.54
N SER A 16 -25.44 0.11 13.60
CA SER A 16 -24.63 1.21 14.10
C SER A 16 -23.51 1.53 13.12
N ASN A 17 -23.22 2.82 12.96
CA ASN A 17 -21.95 3.28 12.42
C ASN A 17 -21.63 4.68 12.95
N PRO A 18 -21.13 4.82 14.17
CA PRO A 18 -20.82 6.13 14.75
C PRO A 18 -19.62 6.82 14.08
N LEU A 19 -18.94 6.15 13.13
CA LEU A 19 -17.83 6.70 12.33
C LEU A 19 -18.30 7.17 10.93
N GLU A 20 -19.60 7.17 10.67
CA GLU A 20 -20.16 7.61 9.39
C GLU A 20 -19.74 9.05 9.07
N GLY A 21 -19.29 9.28 7.82
CA GLY A 21 -18.82 10.58 7.34
C GLY A 21 -17.37 10.91 7.69
N ILE A 22 -16.67 10.06 8.46
CA ILE A 22 -15.23 10.17 8.65
C ILE A 22 -14.52 9.53 7.45
N HIS A 23 -13.60 10.28 6.83
CA HIS A 23 -12.74 9.82 5.74
C HIS A 23 -11.26 9.92 6.17
N SER A 24 -10.57 8.80 6.30
CA SER A 24 -9.14 8.79 6.64
C SER A 24 -8.47 7.45 6.32
N GLN A 25 -7.19 7.52 5.96
CA GLN A 25 -6.28 6.37 5.88
C GLN A 25 -5.10 6.48 6.86
N GLN A 26 -5.12 7.49 7.72
CA GLN A 26 -4.08 7.75 8.71
C GLN A 26 -4.72 8.24 10.02
N PHE A 27 -4.88 7.34 10.98
CA PHE A 27 -5.54 7.64 12.24
C PHE A 27 -5.13 6.71 13.37
N GLN A 28 -5.33 7.20 14.59
CA GLN A 28 -5.37 6.39 15.80
C GLN A 28 -6.84 6.22 16.21
N PHE A 29 -7.20 5.01 16.59
CA PHE A 29 -8.51 4.68 17.12
C PHE A 29 -8.35 3.82 18.37
N GLU A 30 -9.00 4.18 19.47
CA GLU A 30 -9.08 3.34 20.67
C GLU A 30 -10.54 3.03 20.94
N ILE A 31 -10.82 1.79 21.33
CA ILE A 31 -12.16 1.38 21.75
C ILE A 31 -12.08 0.52 23.00
N GLU A 32 -12.99 0.77 23.93
CA GLU A 32 -13.30 -0.10 25.05
C GLU A 32 -14.77 -0.50 24.96
N PHE A 33 -15.07 -1.79 25.07
CA PHE A 33 -16.44 -2.29 25.04
C PHE A 33 -16.63 -3.44 26.03
N ALA A 34 -17.88 -3.62 26.48
CA ALA A 34 -18.26 -4.60 27.49
C ALA A 34 -19.31 -5.56 26.93
N PRO A 35 -18.92 -6.68 26.28
CA PRO A 35 -19.86 -7.61 25.68
C PRO A 35 -20.90 -8.13 26.66
N GLU A 36 -22.17 -8.11 26.26
CA GLU A 36 -23.28 -8.69 27.00
C GLU A 36 -23.53 -10.15 26.58
N LYS A 37 -24.29 -10.89 27.38
CA LYS A 37 -24.69 -12.26 27.03
C LYS A 37 -25.45 -12.26 25.69
N GLY A 38 -24.93 -12.99 24.71
CA GLY A 38 -25.49 -13.05 23.36
C GLY A 38 -24.90 -12.03 22.39
N THR A 39 -23.92 -11.23 22.81
CA THR A 39 -23.05 -10.50 21.87
C THR A 39 -22.20 -11.54 21.13
N GLU A 40 -22.16 -11.48 19.81
CA GLU A 40 -21.40 -12.42 18.99
C GLU A 40 -20.04 -11.85 18.62
N LYS A 41 -19.99 -10.61 18.11
CA LYS A 41 -18.75 -9.93 17.74
C LYS A 41 -18.89 -8.42 17.69
N VAL A 42 -17.76 -7.73 17.83
CA VAL A 42 -17.61 -6.29 17.58
C VAL A 42 -16.67 -6.09 16.41
N VAL A 43 -17.04 -5.26 15.44
CA VAL A 43 -16.38 -5.14 14.14
C VAL A 43 -16.02 -3.70 13.84
N LEU A 44 -14.76 -3.48 13.47
CA LEU A 44 -14.22 -2.24 12.92
C LEU A 44 -13.72 -2.52 11.49
N GLU A 45 -14.39 -1.98 10.49
CA GLU A 45 -13.91 -1.98 9.11
C GLU A 45 -13.12 -0.69 8.88
N VAL A 46 -11.90 -0.81 8.36
CA VAL A 46 -11.01 0.30 8.05
C VAL A 46 -10.51 0.19 6.61
N LEU A 47 -9.97 1.30 6.10
CA LEU A 47 -9.41 1.35 4.75
C LEU A 47 -10.41 0.80 3.73
N LYS A 48 -11.66 1.24 3.84
CA LYS A 48 -12.80 0.68 3.13
C LYS A 48 -13.18 1.53 1.93
N ASN A 49 -13.44 0.90 0.80
CA ASN A 49 -14.24 1.46 -0.30
C ASN A 49 -15.40 0.50 -0.63
N LYS A 50 -15.94 0.58 -1.85
CA LYS A 50 -17.03 -0.28 -2.31
C LYS A 50 -16.65 -1.77 -2.34
N ASP A 51 -15.41 -2.08 -2.69
CA ASP A 51 -14.98 -3.42 -3.09
C ASP A 51 -13.98 -4.04 -2.10
N TYR A 52 -13.24 -3.20 -1.36
CA TYR A 52 -12.12 -3.61 -0.50
C TYR A 52 -12.21 -2.99 0.89
N GLN A 53 -11.66 -3.70 1.88
CA GLN A 53 -11.56 -3.30 3.28
C GLN A 53 -10.56 -4.17 4.05
N THR A 54 -10.04 -3.65 5.16
CA THR A 54 -9.43 -4.46 6.22
C THR A 54 -10.40 -4.52 7.41
N THR A 55 -10.62 -5.69 7.98
CA THR A 55 -11.63 -5.89 9.04
C THR A 55 -10.95 -6.31 10.34
N ILE A 56 -11.06 -5.49 11.37
CA ILE A 56 -10.60 -5.80 12.72
C ILE A 56 -11.84 -6.20 13.52
N TRP A 57 -11.88 -7.40 14.07
CA TRP A 57 -13.06 -7.84 14.83
C TRP A 57 -12.72 -8.79 15.96
N TYR A 58 -13.50 -8.71 17.04
CA TYR A 58 -13.35 -9.58 18.20
C TYR A 58 -14.53 -10.54 18.27
N ASP A 59 -14.25 -11.85 18.23
CA ASP A 59 -15.23 -12.91 18.46
C ASP A 59 -15.45 -13.10 19.95
N VAL A 60 -16.65 -12.77 20.44
CA VAL A 60 -17.01 -12.88 21.85
C VAL A 60 -17.13 -14.34 22.28
N ASN A 61 -17.50 -15.25 21.36
CA ASN A 61 -17.71 -16.66 21.68
C ASN A 61 -16.40 -17.41 21.86
N THR A 62 -15.38 -17.07 21.05
CA THR A 62 -14.08 -17.75 21.06
C THR A 62 -13.01 -16.97 21.83
N GLY A 63 -13.20 -15.66 22.04
CA GLY A 63 -12.21 -14.79 22.66
C GLY A 63 -11.03 -14.47 21.75
N ILE A 64 -11.24 -14.56 20.43
CA ILE A 64 -10.21 -14.35 19.43
C ILE A 64 -10.40 -12.98 18.79
N LEU A 65 -9.32 -12.21 18.74
CA LEU A 65 -9.20 -11.00 17.96
C LEU A 65 -8.67 -11.36 16.57
N HIS A 66 -9.29 -10.78 15.54
CA HIS A 66 -8.98 -10.96 14.14
C HIS A 66 -8.55 -9.63 13.51
N VAL A 67 -7.53 -9.69 12.66
CA VAL A 67 -7.14 -8.64 11.72
C VAL A 67 -7.16 -9.28 10.34
N ASP A 68 -8.31 -9.19 9.69
CA ASP A 68 -8.58 -9.82 8.41
C ASP A 68 -8.28 -8.84 7.27
N ARG A 69 -7.18 -9.10 6.56
CA ARG A 69 -6.78 -8.37 5.35
C ARG A 69 -7.05 -9.14 4.06
N SER A 70 -7.83 -10.23 4.09
CA SER A 70 -8.15 -11.05 2.92
C SER A 70 -8.89 -10.31 1.81
N LYS A 71 -9.58 -9.21 2.16
CA LYS A 71 -10.28 -8.30 1.22
C LYS A 71 -9.65 -6.91 1.14
N SER A 72 -8.39 -6.76 1.52
CA SER A 72 -7.73 -5.45 1.57
C SER A 72 -7.36 -4.89 0.18
N MET A 73 -7.30 -5.73 -0.86
CA MET A 73 -6.99 -5.35 -2.25
C MET A 73 -7.37 -6.48 -3.22
N ALA A 74 -7.22 -6.23 -4.53
CA ALA A 74 -7.40 -7.26 -5.57
C ALA A 74 -6.35 -8.38 -5.44
N ALA A 75 -6.77 -9.64 -5.63
CA ALA A 75 -5.92 -10.82 -5.44
C ALA A 75 -4.77 -10.89 -6.46
N GLU A 76 -5.03 -10.46 -7.69
CA GLU A 76 -4.06 -10.38 -8.78
C GLU A 76 -2.98 -9.31 -8.57
N GLN A 77 -3.24 -8.33 -7.69
CA GLN A 77 -2.27 -7.28 -7.33
C GLN A 77 -1.56 -7.56 -6.01
N ALA A 78 -2.00 -8.57 -5.25
CA ALA A 78 -1.43 -8.88 -3.96
C ALA A 78 0.00 -9.42 -4.09
N PRO A 79 0.90 -9.13 -3.14
CA PRO A 79 2.18 -9.80 -3.04
C PRO A 79 2.03 -11.32 -3.06
N ALA A 80 2.93 -11.99 -3.75
CA ALA A 80 2.91 -13.44 -3.82
C ALA A 80 3.17 -14.05 -2.44
N ASP A 81 2.35 -15.05 -2.12
CA ASP A 81 2.59 -15.92 -0.99
C ASP A 81 3.95 -16.61 -1.13
N HIS A 82 4.66 -16.75 -0.01
CA HIS A 82 5.99 -17.36 -0.02
C HIS A 82 6.34 -17.98 1.33
N MET A 83 7.29 -18.92 1.30
CA MET A 83 7.83 -19.48 2.54
C MET A 83 8.80 -18.48 3.18
N GLN A 84 8.53 -18.09 4.42
CA GLN A 84 9.41 -17.24 5.22
C GLN A 84 9.59 -17.86 6.61
N ASN A 85 10.85 -18.03 7.04
CA ASN A 85 11.20 -18.61 8.34
C ASN A 85 10.52 -19.97 8.65
N GLY A 86 10.29 -20.80 7.62
CA GLY A 86 9.66 -22.13 7.78
C GLY A 86 8.13 -22.10 7.94
N THR A 87 7.52 -20.92 7.81
CA THR A 87 6.07 -20.72 7.78
C THR A 87 5.65 -20.12 6.44
N TRP A 88 4.50 -20.52 5.94
CA TRP A 88 3.95 -19.93 4.72
C TRP A 88 3.39 -18.55 5.06
N PHE A 89 4.01 -17.50 4.51
CA PHE A 89 3.47 -16.16 4.55
C PHE A 89 2.39 -16.04 3.49
N LYS A 90 1.21 -15.59 3.91
CA LYS A 90 0.08 -15.29 3.03
C LYS A 90 -0.33 -13.86 3.18
N PHE A 91 -0.40 -13.13 2.07
CA PHE A 91 -0.75 -11.72 2.14
C PHE A 91 -2.24 -11.54 2.42
N LEU A 92 -3.12 -12.10 1.59
CA LEU A 92 -4.57 -11.99 1.76
C LEU A 92 -5.13 -13.06 2.72
N GLU A 93 -4.82 -12.93 4.01
CA GLU A 93 -5.16 -13.91 5.05
C GLU A 93 -5.64 -13.22 6.33
N ASP A 94 -6.38 -13.97 7.16
CA ASP A 94 -6.85 -13.55 8.48
C ASP A 94 -5.82 -13.89 9.56
N TYR A 95 -5.37 -12.87 10.29
CA TYR A 95 -4.40 -13.01 11.38
C TYR A 95 -5.07 -12.83 12.73
N THR A 96 -4.78 -13.75 13.65
CA THR A 96 -5.56 -13.88 14.87
C THR A 96 -4.70 -13.94 16.13
N ALA A 97 -5.26 -13.48 17.24
CA ALA A 97 -4.67 -13.63 18.56
C ALA A 97 -5.75 -13.86 19.62
N PRO A 98 -5.55 -14.77 20.59
CA PRO A 98 -6.45 -14.89 21.73
C PRO A 98 -6.32 -13.66 22.64
N VAL A 99 -7.43 -12.98 22.92
CA VAL A 99 -7.46 -11.78 23.78
C VAL A 99 -8.45 -12.02 24.90
N ALA A 100 -7.94 -12.23 26.11
CA ALA A 100 -8.80 -12.39 27.29
C ALA A 100 -9.46 -11.06 27.69
N MET A 101 -10.73 -11.12 28.07
CA MET A 101 -11.42 -9.99 28.70
C MET A 101 -10.78 -9.65 30.05
N THR A 102 -10.64 -8.36 30.34
CA THR A 102 -10.23 -7.87 31.65
C THR A 102 -11.42 -7.17 32.29
N ASN A 103 -11.90 -7.67 33.44
CA ASN A 103 -13.08 -7.15 34.13
C ASN A 103 -14.34 -7.08 33.23
N GLY A 104 -14.53 -8.08 32.37
CA GLY A 104 -15.66 -8.15 31.43
C GLY A 104 -15.56 -7.19 30.24
N LYS A 105 -14.41 -6.54 30.05
CA LYS A 105 -14.17 -5.57 28.98
C LYS A 105 -13.05 -6.02 28.05
N ILE A 106 -13.13 -5.53 26.82
CA ILE A 106 -12.04 -5.54 25.83
C ILE A 106 -11.63 -4.11 25.56
N LYS A 107 -10.32 -3.88 25.50
CA LYS A 107 -9.73 -2.61 25.08
C LYS A 107 -8.76 -2.85 23.94
N LEU A 108 -8.94 -2.12 22.85
CA LEU A 108 -8.09 -2.15 21.67
C LEU A 108 -7.53 -0.74 21.41
N LYS A 109 -6.26 -0.67 21.01
CA LYS A 109 -5.69 0.52 20.37
C LYS A 109 -5.27 0.14 18.96
N VAL A 110 -5.72 0.92 18.00
CA VAL A 110 -5.53 0.68 16.57
C VAL A 110 -4.80 1.87 15.99
N PHE A 111 -3.69 1.60 15.30
CA PHE A 111 -3.00 2.57 14.47
C PHE A 111 -3.15 2.14 13.03
N VAL A 112 -3.68 3.03 12.20
CA VAL A 112 -3.78 2.84 10.75
C VAL A 112 -2.92 3.91 10.10
N ASP A 113 -1.97 3.49 9.27
CA ASP A 113 -1.22 4.33 8.35
C ASP A 113 -1.48 3.83 6.91
N ASN A 114 -1.02 4.58 5.91
CA ASN A 114 -1.30 4.31 4.49
C ASN A 114 -1.05 2.86 4.06
N TYR A 115 -0.11 2.17 4.71
CA TYR A 115 0.29 0.80 4.36
C TYR A 115 0.42 -0.16 5.55
N SER A 116 -0.14 0.20 6.71
CA SER A 116 -0.08 -0.67 7.88
C SER A 116 -1.29 -0.51 8.80
N VAL A 117 -1.68 -1.61 9.41
CA VAL A 117 -2.64 -1.69 10.51
C VAL A 117 -1.94 -2.36 11.69
N GLU A 118 -1.95 -1.71 12.84
CA GLU A 118 -1.41 -2.24 14.08
C GLU A 118 -2.49 -2.23 15.16
N VAL A 119 -2.74 -3.38 15.78
CA VAL A 119 -3.73 -3.54 16.85
C VAL A 119 -3.06 -4.01 18.12
N TYR A 120 -3.19 -3.21 19.18
CA TYR A 120 -2.68 -3.49 20.51
C TYR A 120 -3.85 -3.87 21.42
N ALA A 121 -3.71 -5.00 22.11
CA ALA A 121 -4.73 -5.55 23.00
C ALA A 121 -4.09 -6.11 24.29
N GLY A 122 -4.93 -6.47 25.26
CA GLY A 122 -4.47 -7.12 26.49
C GLY A 122 -3.54 -6.23 27.33
N ASN A 123 -3.84 -4.94 27.44
CA ASN A 123 -2.94 -3.95 28.06
C ASN A 123 -1.57 -3.87 27.36
N ASP A 124 -1.60 -3.80 26.03
CA ASP A 124 -0.44 -3.65 25.14
C ASP A 124 0.54 -4.84 25.14
N THR A 125 0.14 -6.01 25.66
CA THR A 125 0.98 -7.23 25.63
C THR A 125 0.71 -8.12 24.42
N ILE A 126 -0.34 -7.84 23.65
CA ILE A 126 -0.70 -8.55 22.43
C ILE A 126 -0.69 -7.52 21.29
N VAL A 127 0.04 -7.83 20.21
CA VAL A 127 0.16 -6.96 19.04
C VAL A 127 -0.05 -7.79 17.78
N LEU A 128 -0.93 -7.32 16.91
CA LEU A 128 -1.07 -7.78 15.53
C LEU A 128 -0.63 -6.63 14.62
N THR A 129 0.33 -6.88 13.72
CA THR A 129 0.92 -5.86 12.85
C THR A 129 0.88 -6.35 11.42
N GLU A 130 0.04 -5.72 10.61
CA GLU A 130 -0.19 -6.15 9.24
C GLU A 130 0.09 -5.04 8.23
N LEU A 131 0.92 -5.35 7.23
CA LEU A 131 0.97 -4.56 6.01
C LEU A 131 -0.36 -4.66 5.26
N VAL A 132 -0.76 -3.55 4.65
CA VAL A 132 -1.95 -3.42 3.81
C VAL A 132 -1.63 -2.50 2.64
N PHE A 133 -2.28 -2.68 1.49
CA PHE A 133 -2.07 -1.83 0.32
C PHE A 133 -3.41 -1.29 -0.22
N PRO A 134 -4.10 -0.43 0.55
CA PRO A 134 -5.41 0.08 0.18
C PRO A 134 -5.36 1.00 -1.05
N TYR A 135 -6.44 1.01 -1.82
CA TYR A 135 -6.63 1.99 -2.89
C TYR A 135 -6.83 3.40 -2.34
N LYS A 136 -6.65 4.42 -3.18
CA LYS A 136 -6.73 5.83 -2.76
C LYS A 136 -8.11 6.23 -2.22
N ASP A 137 -9.17 5.64 -2.75
CA ASP A 137 -10.56 5.89 -2.37
C ASP A 137 -11.02 5.03 -1.18
N ALA A 138 -10.16 4.16 -0.65
CA ALA A 138 -10.47 3.29 0.45
C ALA A 138 -10.24 3.99 1.80
N ASP A 139 -11.04 5.03 2.06
CA ASP A 139 -10.90 5.94 3.20
C ASP A 139 -12.08 5.90 4.19
N LEU A 140 -13.07 5.02 3.97
CA LEU A 140 -14.24 4.87 4.82
C LEU A 140 -13.94 4.00 6.05
N LEU A 141 -14.76 4.19 7.09
CA LEU A 141 -14.73 3.42 8.33
C LEU A 141 -16.15 2.98 8.72
N ASN A 142 -16.27 1.76 9.26
CA ASN A 142 -17.50 1.27 9.88
C ASN A 142 -17.21 0.69 11.26
N LEU A 143 -18.07 0.96 12.25
CA LEU A 143 -18.00 0.35 13.58
C LEU A 143 -19.39 -0.14 14.02
N TYR A 144 -19.51 -1.43 14.31
CA TYR A 144 -20.79 -2.06 14.67
C TYR A 144 -20.60 -3.31 15.53
N ALA A 145 -21.71 -3.88 16.02
CA ALA A 145 -21.72 -5.15 16.73
C ALA A 145 -22.74 -6.12 16.11
N VAL A 146 -22.54 -7.42 16.32
CA VAL A 146 -23.46 -8.46 15.88
C VAL A 146 -23.93 -9.26 17.08
N GLY A 147 -25.21 -9.61 17.09
CA GLY A 147 -25.88 -10.26 18.21
C GLY A 147 -26.53 -9.23 19.14
N THR A 148 -26.38 -9.44 20.44
CA THR A 148 -26.88 -8.48 21.45
C THR A 148 -26.08 -7.18 21.37
N PRO A 149 -26.72 -6.00 21.44
CA PRO A 149 -26.03 -4.72 21.45
C PRO A 149 -25.01 -4.61 22.58
N VAL A 150 -23.95 -3.82 22.36
CA VAL A 150 -22.84 -3.66 23.30
C VAL A 150 -22.61 -2.20 23.63
N ASN A 151 -22.37 -1.91 24.91
CA ASN A 151 -21.93 -0.59 25.35
C ASN A 151 -20.44 -0.43 25.04
N ALA A 152 -20.09 0.71 24.44
CA ALA A 152 -18.72 1.02 24.08
C ALA A 152 -18.36 2.49 24.34
N THR A 153 -17.07 2.74 24.41
CA THR A 153 -16.44 4.05 24.42
C THR A 153 -15.34 4.02 23.38
N TYR A 154 -15.24 5.05 22.55
CA TYR A 154 -14.14 5.15 21.60
C TYR A 154 -13.52 6.54 21.58
N SER A 155 -12.25 6.58 21.17
CA SER A 155 -11.57 7.80 20.76
C SER A 155 -11.02 7.64 19.35
N PHE A 156 -11.15 8.67 18.53
CA PHE A 156 -10.62 8.73 17.18
C PHE A 156 -9.79 10.00 17.03
N ALA A 157 -8.62 9.90 16.39
CA ALA A 157 -7.83 11.07 16.03
C ALA A 157 -7.12 10.84 14.70
N THR A 158 -7.13 11.86 13.83
CA THR A 158 -6.29 11.82 12.63
C THR A 158 -4.82 12.04 12.98
N MET A 159 -3.95 11.37 12.24
CA MET A 159 -2.51 11.50 12.38
C MET A 159 -1.97 12.43 11.29
N ASP A 160 -1.14 13.40 11.69
CA ASP A 160 -0.39 14.21 10.74
C ASP A 160 0.73 13.36 10.12
N SER A 161 0.96 13.51 8.82
CA SER A 161 2.19 12.99 8.22
C SER A 161 3.39 13.69 8.84
N TYR A 162 4.32 12.90 9.40
CA TYR A 162 5.63 13.41 9.85
C TYR A 162 6.61 13.62 8.68
N ARG A 163 6.25 13.14 7.48
CA ARG A 163 7.07 13.27 6.29
C ARG A 163 6.86 14.66 5.69
N LYS A 164 7.94 15.24 5.15
CA LYS A 164 7.83 16.35 4.20
C LYS A 164 6.86 15.94 3.09
N ASP A 165 6.07 16.88 2.58
CA ASP A 165 5.14 16.65 1.47
C ASP A 165 5.78 15.74 0.43
N ASN A 166 5.31 14.49 0.40
CA ASN A 166 5.73 13.51 -0.59
C ASN A 166 4.69 13.48 -1.69
N THR A 167 5.12 13.18 -2.90
CA THR A 167 4.21 13.09 -4.01
C THR A 167 3.37 11.80 -3.89
N ASP A 168 2.05 11.94 -3.85
CA ASP A 168 1.11 10.82 -3.88
C ASP A 168 1.12 10.18 -5.28
N MET A 169 1.61 8.93 -5.31
CA MET A 169 1.80 8.14 -6.54
C MET A 169 0.73 7.08 -6.76
N ARG A 170 -0.25 6.92 -5.88
CA ARG A 170 -1.17 5.78 -5.92
C ARG A 170 -1.95 5.67 -7.23
N ASN A 171 -2.46 6.80 -7.73
CA ASN A 171 -3.16 6.85 -9.02
C ASN A 171 -2.23 6.46 -10.19
N LEU A 172 -1.02 7.02 -10.20
CA LEU A 172 -0.03 6.74 -11.24
C LEU A 172 0.39 5.27 -11.21
N SER A 173 0.57 4.68 -10.03
CA SER A 173 0.94 3.28 -9.87
C SER A 173 -0.12 2.35 -10.45
N GLY A 174 -1.41 2.60 -10.17
CA GLY A 174 -2.50 1.82 -10.75
C GLY A 174 -2.55 1.93 -12.27
N THR A 175 -2.44 3.15 -12.80
CA THR A 175 -2.47 3.38 -14.26
C THR A 175 -1.23 2.78 -14.95
N LEU A 176 -0.06 2.77 -14.28
CA LEU A 176 1.14 2.08 -14.76
C LEU A 176 0.92 0.56 -14.83
N ALA A 177 0.22 -0.04 -13.87
CA ALA A 177 -0.13 -1.46 -13.92
C ALA A 177 -1.03 -1.76 -15.13
N ASP A 178 -2.14 -1.01 -15.29
CA ASP A 178 -3.06 -1.19 -16.42
C ASP A 178 -2.35 -1.02 -17.78
N ALA A 179 -1.47 -0.03 -17.88
CA ALA A 179 -0.67 0.21 -19.08
C ALA A 179 0.35 -0.91 -19.33
N LYS A 180 0.98 -1.44 -18.29
CA LYS A 180 1.89 -2.58 -18.41
C LYS A 180 1.15 -3.79 -18.96
N ASP A 181 -0.02 -4.13 -18.40
CA ASP A 181 -0.82 -5.26 -18.85
C ASP A 181 -1.26 -5.11 -20.32
N GLN A 182 -1.63 -3.89 -20.73
CA GLN A 182 -1.95 -3.60 -22.12
C GLN A 182 -0.74 -3.73 -23.06
N LEU A 183 0.45 -3.31 -22.62
CA LEU A 183 1.67 -3.44 -23.40
C LEU A 183 2.12 -4.90 -23.51
N GLU A 184 1.93 -5.71 -22.48
CA GLU A 184 2.22 -7.15 -22.49
C GLU A 184 1.26 -7.95 -23.37
N ARG A 185 -0.02 -7.56 -23.43
CA ARG A 185 -0.97 -8.07 -24.45
C ARG A 185 -0.56 -7.69 -25.88
N GLY A 186 0.34 -6.71 -26.02
CA GLY A 186 0.88 -6.26 -27.29
C GLY A 186 -0.07 -5.34 -28.06
N GLN A 187 0.36 -4.97 -29.27
CA GLN A 187 -0.34 -4.00 -30.11
C GLN A 187 -1.69 -4.50 -30.64
N GLY A 188 -1.80 -5.81 -30.93
CA GLY A 188 -3.02 -6.39 -31.50
C GLY A 188 -3.52 -5.63 -32.75
N ASN A 189 -4.77 -5.20 -32.71
CA ASN A 189 -5.43 -4.45 -33.78
C ASN A 189 -5.32 -2.92 -33.64
N TYR A 190 -4.62 -2.40 -32.64
CA TYR A 190 -4.45 -0.96 -32.47
C TYR A 190 -3.52 -0.37 -33.55
N THR A 191 -3.81 0.87 -33.94
CA THR A 191 -3.00 1.67 -34.86
C THR A 191 -1.59 1.87 -34.29
N ASP A 192 -0.60 1.88 -35.18
CA ASP A 192 0.80 2.11 -34.80
C ASP A 192 0.94 3.40 -34.00
N GLU A 193 0.23 4.46 -34.40
CA GLU A 193 0.28 5.77 -33.75
C GLU A 193 -0.28 5.72 -32.32
N SER A 194 -1.46 5.12 -32.11
CA SER A 194 -2.07 5.08 -30.77
C SER A 194 -1.31 4.17 -29.81
N PHE A 195 -0.76 3.06 -30.32
CA PHE A 195 0.03 2.14 -29.51
C PHE A 195 1.42 2.71 -29.19
N LYS A 196 2.03 3.47 -30.12
CA LYS A 196 3.26 4.22 -29.84
C LYS A 196 3.04 5.31 -28.80
N ALA A 197 1.91 6.01 -28.85
CA ALA A 197 1.55 7.01 -27.84
C ALA A 197 1.43 6.39 -26.44
N LEU A 198 0.86 5.18 -26.31
CA LEU A 198 0.82 4.45 -25.04
C LEU A 198 2.23 4.09 -24.54
N GLN A 199 3.10 3.56 -25.40
CA GLN A 199 4.49 3.23 -25.02
C GLN A 199 5.26 4.46 -24.53
N ASP A 200 5.10 5.59 -25.22
CA ASP A 200 5.76 6.85 -24.85
C ASP A 200 5.23 7.41 -23.54
N ALA A 201 3.90 7.40 -23.35
CA ALA A 201 3.28 7.83 -22.12
C ALA A 201 3.70 6.93 -20.94
N TYR A 202 3.76 5.61 -21.14
CA TYR A 202 4.23 4.66 -20.13
C TYR A 202 5.67 4.94 -19.72
N LYS A 203 6.57 5.13 -20.69
CA LYS A 203 7.97 5.47 -20.43
C LYS A 203 8.11 6.79 -19.66
N ALA A 204 7.37 7.82 -20.05
CA ALA A 204 7.38 9.11 -19.37
C ALA A 204 6.84 9.03 -17.94
N ALA A 205 5.74 8.31 -17.75
CA ALA A 205 5.14 8.04 -16.45
C ALA A 205 6.09 7.28 -15.53
N PHE A 206 6.73 6.23 -16.03
CA PHE A 206 7.73 5.46 -15.30
C PHE A 206 8.93 6.34 -14.91
N ALA A 207 9.44 7.17 -15.83
CA ALA A 207 10.52 8.10 -15.51
C ALA A 207 10.14 9.12 -14.43
N ALA A 208 8.91 9.65 -14.47
CA ALA A 208 8.42 10.56 -13.44
C ALA A 208 8.28 9.87 -12.07
N ALA A 209 7.82 8.61 -12.03
CA ALA A 209 7.65 7.83 -10.81
C ALA A 209 8.95 7.64 -10.02
N PHE A 210 10.08 7.50 -10.71
CA PHE A 210 11.39 7.28 -10.07
C PHE A 210 12.29 8.53 -10.03
N ASN A 211 11.78 9.69 -10.44
CA ASN A 211 12.52 10.95 -10.35
C ASN A 211 12.38 11.54 -8.93
N PRO A 212 13.48 11.71 -8.17
CA PRO A 212 13.44 12.29 -6.82
C PRO A 212 12.93 13.74 -6.79
N ASP A 213 12.97 14.46 -7.91
CA ASP A 213 12.51 15.85 -8.03
C ASP A 213 11.03 15.96 -8.50
N SER A 214 10.32 14.84 -8.66
CA SER A 214 8.92 14.85 -9.04
C SER A 214 8.03 15.55 -8.00
N THR A 215 7.17 16.43 -8.50
CA THR A 215 6.15 17.14 -7.71
C THR A 215 4.78 16.48 -7.89
N GLN A 216 3.82 16.80 -7.01
CA GLN A 216 2.44 16.32 -7.19
C GLN A 216 1.86 16.72 -8.56
N ASN A 217 2.18 17.91 -9.04
CA ASN A 217 1.72 18.36 -10.35
C ASN A 217 2.33 17.52 -11.49
N SER A 218 3.63 17.20 -11.44
CA SER A 218 4.26 16.38 -12.48
C SER A 218 3.75 14.94 -12.46
N ILE A 219 3.50 14.37 -11.29
CA ILE A 219 2.89 13.03 -11.17
C ILE A 219 1.44 13.02 -11.64
N ASN A 220 0.65 14.05 -11.31
CA ASN A 220 -0.72 14.18 -11.81
C ASN A 220 -0.75 14.31 -13.34
N LEU A 221 0.17 15.09 -13.92
CA LEU A 221 0.28 15.24 -15.37
C LEU A 221 0.71 13.95 -16.06
N ALA A 222 1.69 13.24 -15.50
CA ALA A 222 2.11 11.93 -15.99
C ALA A 222 0.96 10.92 -15.97
N ASN A 223 0.20 10.90 -14.86
CA ASN A 223 -0.98 10.06 -14.73
C ASN A 223 -2.02 10.41 -15.79
N TYR A 224 -2.35 11.69 -15.93
CA TYR A 224 -3.31 12.17 -16.93
C TYR A 224 -2.90 11.78 -18.36
N ALA A 225 -1.63 11.96 -18.73
CA ALA A 225 -1.12 11.58 -20.04
C ALA A 225 -1.23 10.06 -20.29
N LEU A 226 -0.87 9.24 -19.29
CA LEU A 226 -0.96 7.79 -19.38
C LEU A 226 -2.42 7.30 -19.48
N THR A 227 -3.32 7.82 -18.64
CA THR A 227 -4.76 7.54 -18.70
C THR A 227 -5.36 7.93 -20.05
N ASN A 228 -4.97 9.10 -20.59
CA ASN A 228 -5.41 9.51 -21.92
C ASN A 228 -4.88 8.57 -23.02
N ALA A 229 -3.63 8.13 -22.94
CA ALA A 229 -3.08 7.21 -23.93
C ALA A 229 -3.79 5.85 -23.90
N LEU A 230 -4.14 5.35 -22.71
CA LEU A 230 -4.93 4.13 -22.53
C LEU A 230 -6.34 4.25 -23.12
N THR A 231 -7.05 5.32 -22.78
CA THR A 231 -8.43 5.54 -23.22
C THR A 231 -8.54 5.88 -24.72
N ASN A 232 -7.48 6.43 -25.32
CA ASN A 232 -7.44 6.79 -26.75
C ASN A 232 -6.69 5.77 -27.63
N LEU A 233 -6.55 4.51 -27.19
CA LEU A 233 -6.15 3.42 -28.08
C LEU A 233 -7.16 3.28 -29.23
N ARG A 234 -6.69 3.26 -30.47
CA ARG A 234 -7.55 3.26 -31.67
C ARG A 234 -7.34 1.99 -32.47
N ALA A 235 -8.40 1.25 -32.74
CA ALA A 235 -8.34 0.11 -33.64
C ALA A 235 -8.09 0.58 -35.09
N ASN A 236 -7.32 -0.21 -35.85
CA ASN A 236 -7.22 -0.05 -37.29
C ASN A 236 -8.59 -0.38 -37.93
N ALA A 237 -9.19 0.57 -38.64
CA ALA A 237 -10.51 0.40 -39.25
C ALA A 237 -10.57 -0.74 -40.31
N ASP A 238 -9.41 -1.20 -40.81
CA ASP A 238 -9.28 -2.16 -41.90
C ASP A 238 -8.84 -3.58 -41.49
N LYS A 239 -8.75 -3.90 -40.20
CA LYS A 239 -8.52 -5.28 -39.72
C LYS A 239 -9.76 -5.77 -38.96
N PRO A 240 -10.37 -6.92 -39.34
CA PRO A 240 -11.51 -7.45 -38.62
C PRO A 240 -11.14 -7.72 -37.15
N ILE A 241 -12.10 -7.48 -36.25
CA ILE A 241 -11.99 -7.85 -34.83
C ILE A 241 -11.85 -9.37 -34.77
N THR A 242 -10.61 -9.84 -34.64
CA THR A 242 -10.33 -11.20 -34.19
C THR A 242 -10.48 -11.17 -32.67
N VAL A 243 -11.67 -11.52 -32.21
CA VAL A 243 -11.84 -12.01 -30.84
C VAL A 243 -11.02 -13.29 -30.79
N THR A 244 -9.79 -13.19 -30.28
CA THR A 244 -9.02 -14.39 -29.98
C THR A 244 -9.71 -15.00 -28.75
N PRO A 245 -10.28 -16.21 -28.85
CA PRO A 245 -10.83 -16.86 -27.66
C PRO A 245 -9.70 -17.01 -26.64
N GLU A 246 -10.02 -16.80 -25.36
CA GLU A 246 -9.09 -17.02 -24.25
C GLU A 246 -8.35 -18.35 -24.46
N LYS A 247 -7.02 -18.29 -24.48
CA LYS A 247 -6.20 -19.49 -24.45
C LYS A 247 -6.53 -20.21 -23.14
N PRO A 248 -6.95 -21.49 -23.16
CA PRO A 248 -7.11 -22.24 -21.92
C PRO A 248 -5.75 -22.32 -21.23
N THR A 249 -5.69 -21.81 -20.00
CA THR A 249 -4.49 -21.94 -19.16
C THR A 249 -4.33 -23.41 -18.77
N THR A 250 -3.44 -24.13 -19.48
CA THR A 250 -2.99 -25.45 -19.03
C THR A 250 -1.83 -25.27 -18.05
N VAL A 251 -1.95 -25.91 -16.88
CA VAL A 251 -1.09 -25.82 -15.68
C VAL A 251 0.36 -26.35 -15.89
N THR A 252 0.78 -26.69 -17.10
CA THR A 252 2.06 -27.39 -17.35
C THR A 252 3.25 -26.54 -17.80
N ASP A 253 3.13 -25.21 -17.94
CA ASP A 253 4.27 -24.36 -18.34
C ASP A 253 5.13 -23.87 -17.15
N ILE A 254 4.95 -24.47 -15.97
CA ILE A 254 5.78 -24.21 -14.78
C ILE A 254 6.77 -25.38 -14.63
N TYR A 255 8.06 -25.08 -14.80
CA TYR A 255 9.27 -25.92 -14.67
C TYR A 255 9.83 -26.56 -15.96
N ASP A 256 10.74 -25.84 -16.63
CA ASP A 256 11.96 -26.44 -17.20
C ASP A 256 13.18 -25.85 -16.47
N SER A 257 13.75 -26.62 -15.54
CA SER A 257 14.92 -26.25 -14.73
C SER A 257 16.22 -26.77 -15.35
N THR A 258 16.63 -26.25 -16.51
CA THR A 258 17.90 -26.66 -17.14
C THR A 258 18.98 -25.58 -17.21
N ALA A 259 18.80 -24.42 -16.58
CA ALA A 259 19.89 -23.46 -16.41
C ALA A 259 20.69 -23.72 -15.11
N LYS A 260 21.88 -24.34 -15.25
CA LYS A 260 22.89 -24.44 -14.18
C LYS A 260 23.36 -23.04 -13.74
N PRO A 261 23.58 -22.79 -12.43
CA PRO A 261 24.16 -21.54 -11.97
C PRO A 261 25.65 -21.49 -12.30
N VAL A 262 26.11 -20.38 -12.88
CA VAL A 262 27.53 -20.08 -13.04
C VAL A 262 28.05 -19.55 -11.70
N VAL A 263 28.73 -20.42 -10.95
CA VAL A 263 29.50 -20.06 -9.76
C VAL A 263 30.88 -19.59 -10.22
N SER A 264 31.22 -18.34 -9.98
CA SER A 264 32.59 -17.85 -10.11
C SER A 264 33.38 -18.23 -8.86
N GLU A 265 34.22 -19.27 -8.97
CA GLU A 265 35.18 -19.59 -7.92
C GLU A 265 36.43 -18.72 -8.06
N THR A 266 36.80 -18.01 -6.99
CA THR A 266 38.20 -17.71 -6.71
C THR A 266 38.41 -17.82 -5.20
N PRO A 267 39.37 -18.64 -4.71
CA PRO A 267 39.42 -19.05 -3.31
C PRO A 267 40.24 -18.06 -2.47
N ALA A 268 39.69 -17.64 -1.33
CA ALA A 268 40.46 -17.04 -0.25
C ALA A 268 40.47 -17.99 0.96
N GLN A 269 41.67 -18.46 1.29
CA GLN A 269 41.97 -19.31 2.45
C GLN A 269 41.53 -18.67 3.77
N ALA A 270 40.97 -19.51 4.63
CA ALA A 270 40.64 -19.18 6.01
C ALA A 270 41.89 -18.96 6.86
N VAL A 271 41.85 -17.92 7.71
CA VAL A 271 42.54 -17.91 9.01
C VAL A 271 41.67 -17.23 10.06
N SER A 272 41.69 -17.84 11.25
CA SER A 272 40.84 -17.66 12.41
C SER A 272 41.22 -16.50 13.35
N ALA A 273 40.19 -15.98 14.03
CA ALA A 273 40.13 -15.50 15.43
C ALA A 273 41.12 -14.42 15.95
N ALA A 274 40.54 -13.30 16.43
CA ALA A 274 40.60 -12.81 17.82
C ALA A 274 40.68 -11.27 17.96
N SER A 275 39.66 -10.70 18.64
CA SER A 275 39.67 -9.61 19.64
C SER A 275 40.25 -8.21 19.37
N VAL A 276 39.51 -7.22 19.91
CA VAL A 276 39.87 -5.90 20.47
C VAL A 276 39.52 -4.65 19.65
N SER A 277 38.90 -3.73 20.39
CA SER A 277 38.44 -2.34 20.18
C SER A 277 39.45 -1.34 19.61
N SER A 278 38.97 -0.33 18.88
CA SER A 278 39.03 1.11 19.23
C SER A 278 38.73 2.04 18.03
N GLU A 279 38.49 3.30 18.36
CA GLU A 279 37.91 4.43 17.63
C GLU A 279 38.63 4.91 16.34
N GLY A 280 37.91 5.65 15.49
CA GLY A 280 38.50 6.64 14.58
C GLY A 280 37.84 6.79 13.19
N THR A 281 37.04 7.85 13.01
CA THR A 281 36.88 8.57 11.71
C THR A 281 37.98 9.65 11.59
N PRO A 282 38.21 10.33 10.44
CA PRO A 282 37.66 10.19 9.07
C PRO A 282 38.80 10.08 8.00
N THR A 283 38.55 10.01 6.68
CA THR A 283 38.67 11.14 5.72
C THR A 283 38.42 10.65 4.27
N ALA A 284 37.89 11.55 3.45
CA ALA A 284 37.47 11.42 2.05
C ALA A 284 38.57 11.06 1.03
N ALA A 285 38.15 10.45 -0.08
CA ALA A 285 38.76 10.65 -1.39
C ALA A 285 37.72 10.42 -2.51
N ALA A 286 37.62 11.41 -3.39
CA ALA A 286 36.79 11.41 -4.59
C ALA A 286 37.61 11.01 -5.82
N THR A 287 37.03 10.17 -6.68
CA THR A 287 37.31 9.99 -8.12
C THR A 287 36.17 9.09 -8.62
N GLY A 288 35.31 9.40 -9.61
CA GLY A 288 35.47 10.22 -10.79
C GLY A 288 35.46 9.30 -12.02
N LEU A 289 34.29 9.12 -12.65
CA LEU A 289 34.01 8.60 -14.02
C LEU A 289 32.47 8.47 -14.10
N GLY A 290 31.68 9.21 -14.87
CA GLY A 290 31.94 9.87 -16.15
C GLY A 290 31.27 9.09 -17.27
N MET A 291 29.95 9.22 -17.46
CA MET A 291 29.30 9.01 -18.77
C MET A 291 28.09 9.92 -18.92
N THR A 292 28.24 10.83 -19.87
CA THR A 292 27.27 11.77 -20.42
C THR A 292 26.21 11.07 -21.26
N LEU A 293 24.95 11.44 -21.11
CA LEU A 293 23.97 11.38 -22.21
C LEU A 293 23.21 12.71 -22.26
N ALA A 294 23.56 13.51 -23.27
CA ALA A 294 22.84 14.70 -23.69
C ALA A 294 21.90 14.34 -24.85
N THR A 295 20.91 15.21 -25.06
CA THR A 295 19.82 15.24 -26.08
C THR A 295 18.52 14.55 -25.64
N ALA A 296 17.33 15.17 -25.66
CA ALA A 296 16.92 16.56 -25.85
C ALA A 296 15.49 16.69 -25.25
N ILE A 297 15.23 17.68 -24.39
CA ILE A 297 13.86 18.12 -24.06
C ILE A 297 13.74 19.55 -24.57
N GLY A 298 13.05 19.70 -25.70
CA GLY A 298 12.61 20.99 -26.22
C GLY A 298 11.33 21.43 -25.53
N ALA A 299 11.48 22.49 -24.73
CA ALA A 299 10.52 23.58 -24.49
C ALA A 299 9.07 23.24 -24.09
N LEU A 300 8.72 23.54 -22.83
CA LEU A 300 7.68 24.54 -22.52
C LEU A 300 7.79 25.01 -21.05
N ALA A 301 8.33 26.20 -20.83
CA ALA A 301 7.92 27.20 -19.82
C ALA A 301 9.06 28.20 -19.62
N GLY A 302 8.84 29.42 -20.11
CA GLY A 302 9.73 30.55 -19.94
C GLY A 302 9.91 30.96 -18.49
N ALA A 303 11.12 31.44 -18.22
CA ALA A 303 11.63 31.97 -16.97
C ALA A 303 10.83 33.16 -16.42
N VAL A 304 10.77 33.28 -15.08
CA VAL A 304 11.30 34.44 -14.34
C VAL A 304 11.83 33.96 -12.98
N PHE A 305 13.15 33.77 -12.86
CA PHE A 305 13.83 33.70 -11.57
C PHE A 305 14.22 35.13 -11.18
N THR A 306 13.64 35.66 -10.11
CA THR A 306 14.19 36.83 -9.41
C THR A 306 14.97 36.34 -8.19
N ASN A 307 16.28 36.60 -8.20
CA ASN A 307 17.21 36.34 -7.11
C ASN A 307 16.73 36.99 -5.81
N ARG A 308 16.43 36.20 -4.77
CA ARG A 308 16.30 36.72 -3.40
C ARG A 308 17.47 36.22 -2.56
N LYS A 309 18.41 37.14 -2.32
CA LYS A 309 19.53 36.99 -1.39
C LYS A 309 19.03 36.52 -0.02
N ARG A 310 19.68 35.47 0.49
CA ARG A 310 19.70 35.05 1.88
C ARG A 310 20.22 36.22 2.73
N ARG A 311 19.41 36.72 3.66
CA ARG A 311 19.86 37.53 4.80
C ARG A 311 19.98 36.60 5.99
N GLU A 312 21.21 36.44 6.45
CA GLU A 312 21.51 36.14 7.84
C GLU A 312 21.13 37.36 8.68
N GLN A 313 20.56 37.14 9.87
CA GLN A 313 20.95 37.79 11.13
C GLN A 313 20.09 37.28 12.29
N GLU A 314 20.80 36.86 13.35
CA GLU A 314 20.51 36.97 14.80
C GLU A 314 19.16 36.49 15.36
#